data_AF-A0A1Y6KAP7-F1
#
_entry.id   AF-A0A1Y6KAP7-F1
#
_cell.length_a   1.000
_cell.length_b   1.000
_cell.length_c   1.000
_cell.angle_alpha   90.00
_cell.angle_beta   90.00
_cell.angle_gamma   90.00
#
_symmetry.space_group_name_H-M   'P 1'
#
loop_
_entity.id
_entity.type
_entity.pdbx_description
1 polymer ?
#
loop_
_entity_poly.entity_id
_entity_poly.type
_entity_poly.pdbx_seq_one_letter_code
_entity_poly.pdbx_strand_id
1 'polypeptide(L)'
;MSTITLDQPVSRAEVWGGRMSGLVIAFLLFDGAIKLVPLDVVTQTMDQMGYGGSDGMARALGLITLFCTLLYALPATSLLGAILLTGYLGGAIASHVRIGSPLFSHVLFGLYLGLMVWGGLWLRDRRLRALLPLR
;
A
#
# COMPACT_ATOMS: atom_id res chain seq x y z
N MET A 1 -23.17 17.63 -34.57
CA MET A 1 -23.95 16.60 -33.86
C MET A 1 -23.20 16.33 -32.56
N SER A 2 -23.59 16.99 -31.47
CA SER A 2 -22.88 16.91 -30.18
C SER A 2 -23.31 15.62 -29.47
N THR A 3 -22.42 14.65 -29.40
CA THR A 3 -22.63 13.42 -28.65
C THR A 3 -22.71 13.78 -27.17
N ILE A 4 -23.91 13.75 -26.60
CA ILE A 4 -24.11 13.83 -25.15
C ILE A 4 -23.58 12.50 -24.59
N THR A 5 -22.34 12.49 -24.09
CA THR A 5 -21.87 11.41 -23.24
C THR A 5 -22.70 11.43 -21.96
N LEU A 6 -23.69 10.55 -21.87
CA LEU A 6 -24.37 10.26 -20.62
C LEU A 6 -23.32 9.72 -19.65
N ASP A 7 -23.01 10.52 -18.64
CA ASP A 7 -22.14 10.17 -17.53
C ASP A 7 -22.61 8.81 -16.98
N GLN A 8 -21.86 7.76 -17.27
CA GLN A 8 -22.26 6.42 -16.86
C GLN A 8 -22.20 6.37 -15.34
N PRO A 9 -23.30 6.00 -14.65
CA PRO A 9 -23.34 6.04 -13.19
C PRO A 9 -22.19 5.22 -12.61
N VAL A 10 -21.51 5.79 -11.61
CA VAL A 10 -20.42 5.12 -10.90
C VAL A 10 -20.93 3.81 -10.32
N SER A 11 -20.29 2.70 -10.67
CA SER A 11 -20.70 1.38 -10.19
C SER A 11 -20.43 1.23 -8.70
N ARG A 12 -21.20 0.38 -8.00
CA ARG A 12 -20.94 0.06 -6.58
C ARG A 12 -19.52 -0.46 -6.36
N ALA A 13 -18.98 -1.23 -7.31
CA ALA A 13 -17.62 -1.73 -7.29
C ALA A 13 -16.60 -0.57 -7.27
N GLU A 14 -16.78 0.45 -8.12
CA GLU A 14 -15.88 1.60 -8.16
C GLU A 14 -15.92 2.40 -6.85
N VAL A 15 -17.09 2.58 -6.24
CA VAL A 15 -17.22 3.24 -4.92
C VAL A 15 -16.47 2.46 -3.84
N TRP A 16 -16.70 1.14 -3.75
CA TRP A 16 -16.02 0.31 -2.75
C TRP A 16 -14.51 0.23 -3.00
N GLY A 17 -14.08 0.15 -4.26
CA GLY A 17 -12.67 0.19 -4.65
C GLY A 17 -11.99 1.50 -4.25
N GLY A 18 -12.69 2.63 -4.43
CA GLY A 18 -12.24 3.94 -3.96
C GLY A 18 -12.10 4.02 -2.44
N ARG A 19 -13.09 3.53 -1.68
CA ARG A 19 -13.05 3.50 -0.21
C ARG A 19 -11.92 2.62 0.34
N MET A 20 -11.74 1.42 -0.24
CA MET A 20 -10.66 0.51 0.13
C MET A 20 -9.29 1.13 -0.18
N SER A 21 -9.14 1.72 -1.36
CA SER A 21 -7.91 2.44 -1.75
C SER A 21 -7.63 3.59 -0.79
N GLY A 22 -8.65 4.39 -0.45
CA GLY A 22 -8.52 5.52 0.49
C GLY A 22 -8.07 5.08 1.88
N LEU A 23 -8.62 3.98 2.39
CA LEU A 23 -8.22 3.42 3.69
C LEU A 23 -6.76 2.96 3.69
N VAL A 24 -6.33 2.25 2.65
CA VAL A 24 -4.93 1.81 2.50
C VAL A 24 -3.98 3.00 2.36
N ILE A 25 -4.34 3.99 1.55
CA ILE A 25 -3.55 5.21 1.37
C ILE A 25 -3.39 5.93 2.71
N ALA A 26 -4.48 6.13 3.44
CA ALA A 26 -4.44 6.80 4.75
C ALA A 26 -3.53 6.05 5.73
N PHE A 27 -3.66 4.72 5.80
CA PHE A 27 -2.83 3.88 6.65
C PHE A 27 -1.34 3.97 6.27
N LEU A 28 -1.00 3.83 4.98
CA LEU A 28 0.40 3.85 4.53
C LEU A 28 1.03 5.25 4.61
N LEU A 29 0.25 6.32 4.43
CA LEU A 29 0.72 7.67 4.69
C LEU A 29 1.06 7.87 6.16
N PHE A 30 0.19 7.40 7.07
CA PHE A 30 0.46 7.43 8.50
C PHE A 30 1.71 6.60 8.87
N ASP A 31 1.79 5.36 8.38
CA ASP A 31 2.91 4.44 8.60
C ASP A 31 4.25 4.98 8.06
N GLY A 32 4.23 5.64 6.90
CA GLY A 32 5.41 6.28 6.33
C GLY A 32 5.82 7.55 7.08
N ALA A 33 4.85 8.39 7.47
CA ALA A 33 5.10 9.66 8.14
C ALA A 33 5.66 9.47 9.55
N ILE A 34 5.16 8.51 10.32
CA ILE A 34 5.65 8.24 11.68
C ILE A 34 7.13 7.82 11.69
N LYS A 35 7.60 7.16 10.62
CA LYS A 35 9.02 6.79 10.43
C LYS A 35 9.93 7.99 10.12
N LEU A 36 9.39 9.15 9.76
CA LEU A 36 10.17 10.36 9.55
C LEU A 36 10.48 11.09 10.87
N VAL A 37 9.62 10.91 11.87
CA VAL A 37 9.78 11.46 13.21
C VAL A 37 10.73 10.56 14.00
N PRO A 38 11.75 11.11 14.68
CA PRO A 38 12.66 10.33 15.51
C PRO A 38 11.92 9.88 16.78
N LEU A 39 11.22 8.75 16.69
CA LEU A 39 10.49 8.14 17.79
C LEU A 39 11.21 6.88 18.25
N ASP A 40 11.47 6.79 19.56
CA ASP A 40 12.16 5.65 20.17
C ASP A 40 11.49 4.31 19.87
N VAL A 41 10.16 4.28 19.77
CA VAL A 41 9.41 3.07 19.42
C VAL A 41 9.77 2.55 18.03
N VAL A 42 10.07 3.43 17.07
CA VAL A 42 10.44 3.04 15.70
C VAL A 42 11.84 2.46 15.69
N THR A 43 12.80 3.13 16.33
CA THR A 43 14.20 2.68 16.38
C THR A 43 14.36 1.39 17.17
N GLN A 44 13.67 1.24 18.31
CA GLN A 44 13.64 -0.01 19.07
C GLN A 44 13.06 -1.18 18.27
N THR A 45 11.97 -0.94 17.53
CA THR A 45 11.38 -1.99 16.68
C THR A 45 12.34 -2.37 15.54
N MET A 46 13.01 -1.40 14.93
CA MET A 46 14.03 -1.64 13.90
C MET A 46 15.24 -2.43 14.43
N ASP A 47 15.68 -2.16 15.65
CA ASP A 47 16.70 -2.94 16.34
C ASP A 47 16.26 -4.39 16.55
N GLN A 48 15.03 -4.60 17.05
CA GLN A 48 14.47 -5.94 17.23
C GLN A 48 14.35 -6.72 15.92
N MET A 49 14.09 -6.03 14.80
CA MET A 49 14.07 -6.63 13.46
C MET A 49 15.47 -6.90 12.88
N GLY A 50 16.53 -6.47 13.57
CA GLY A 50 17.92 -6.68 13.15
C GLY A 50 18.39 -5.75 12.03
N TYR A 51 17.74 -4.59 11.85
CA TYR A 51 18.15 -3.54 10.90
C TYR A 51 18.98 -2.42 11.54
N GLY A 52 19.07 -2.40 12.87
CA GLY A 52 19.70 -1.33 13.63
C GLY A 52 18.77 -0.12 13.84
N GLY A 53 18.81 0.47 15.02
CA GLY A 53 17.97 1.58 15.47
C GLY A 53 18.38 2.94 14.92
N SER A 54 18.92 2.97 13.69
CA SER A 54 19.33 4.22 13.06
C SER A 54 18.12 4.99 12.53
N ASP A 55 17.99 6.25 12.94
CA ASP A 55 16.99 7.19 12.41
C ASP A 55 17.08 7.29 10.87
N GLY A 56 18.29 7.21 10.32
CA GLY A 56 18.52 7.25 8.87
C GLY A 56 17.81 6.11 8.14
N MET A 57 17.88 4.89 8.65
CA MET A 57 17.21 3.73 8.06
C MET A 57 15.68 3.84 8.18
N ALA A 58 15.19 4.23 9.37
CA ALA A 58 13.76 4.45 9.59
C ALA A 58 13.22 5.50 8.60
N ARG A 59 13.90 6.65 8.48
CA ARG A 59 13.54 7.72 7.53
C ARG A 59 13.57 7.24 6.09
N ALA A 60 14.56 6.44 5.68
CA ALA A 60 14.63 5.90 4.32
C ALA A 60 13.42 5.00 4.01
N LEU A 61 13.05 4.09 4.92
CA LEU A 61 11.85 3.26 4.78
C LEU A 61 10.57 4.09 4.75
N GLY A 62 10.48 5.12 5.61
CA GLY A 62 9.37 6.08 5.61
C GLY A 62 9.22 6.77 4.26
N LEU A 63 10.32 7.33 3.72
CA LEU A 63 10.33 8.01 2.41
C LEU A 63 9.95 7.06 1.27
N ILE A 64 10.47 5.83 1.25
CA ILE A 64 10.11 4.83 0.24
C ILE A 64 8.62 4.52 0.31
N THR A 65 8.07 4.29 1.51
CA THR A 65 6.64 4.03 1.73
C THR A 65 5.79 5.17 1.22
N LEU A 66 6.13 6.42 1.59
CA LEU A 66 5.40 7.61 1.18
C LEU A 66 5.44 7.82 -0.32
N PHE A 67 6.60 7.64 -0.95
CA PHE A 67 6.76 7.77 -2.40
C PHE A 67 5.91 6.74 -3.15
N CYS A 68 5.98 5.46 -2.77
CA CYS A 68 5.18 4.40 -3.39
C CYS A 68 3.67 4.63 -3.17
N THR A 69 3.30 5.09 -1.98
CA THR A 69 1.90 5.40 -1.64
C THR A 69 1.37 6.58 -2.44
N LEU A 70 2.18 7.62 -2.67
CA LEU A 70 1.79 8.76 -3.49
C LEU A 70 1.59 8.34 -4.95
N LEU A 71 2.48 7.52 -5.49
CA LEU A 71 2.30 6.92 -6.82
C LEU A 71 1.01 6.09 -6.91
N TYR A 72 0.68 5.32 -5.87
CA TYR A 72 -0.54 4.52 -5.80
C TYR A 72 -1.81 5.40 -5.73
N ALA A 73 -1.76 6.50 -4.97
CA ALA A 73 -2.87 7.42 -4.77
C ALA A 73 -3.24 8.17 -6.05
N LEU A 74 -2.24 8.56 -6.84
CA LEU A 74 -2.46 9.27 -8.11
C LEU A 74 -3.01 8.31 -9.18
N PRO A 75 -4.18 8.60 -9.78
CA PRO A 75 -4.81 7.69 -10.75
C PRO A 75 -3.88 7.31 -11.92
N ALA A 76 -3.10 8.28 -12.43
CA ALA A 76 -2.21 8.11 -13.57
C ALA A 76 -1.04 7.13 -13.32
N THR A 77 -0.60 6.99 -12.06
CA THR A 77 0.54 6.14 -11.66
C THR A 77 0.13 5.00 -10.75
N SER A 78 -1.17 4.83 -10.51
CA SER A 78 -1.69 3.94 -9.48
C SER A 78 -1.23 2.48 -9.63
N LEU A 79 -1.17 1.99 -10.86
CA LEU A 79 -0.64 0.66 -11.17
C LEU A 79 0.84 0.51 -10.80
N LEU A 80 1.68 1.51 -11.15
CA LEU A 80 3.09 1.52 -10.77
C LEU A 80 3.25 1.54 -9.25
N GLY A 81 2.48 2.38 -8.56
CA GLY A 81 2.46 2.42 -7.09
C GLY A 81 2.07 1.07 -6.49
N ALA A 82 1.05 0.38 -7.03
CA ALA A 82 0.66 -0.95 -6.56
C ALA A 82 1.77 -2.00 -6.73
N ILE A 83 2.48 -1.97 -7.85
CA ILE A 83 3.64 -2.86 -8.10
C ILE A 83 4.76 -2.59 -7.10
N LEU A 84 5.13 -1.32 -6.90
CA LEU A 84 6.19 -0.95 -5.95
C LEU A 84 5.82 -1.31 -4.50
N LEU A 85 4.56 -1.05 -4.11
CA LEU A 85 4.04 -1.45 -2.80
C LEU A 85 4.04 -2.97 -2.62
N THR A 86 3.84 -3.75 -3.67
CA THR A 86 3.94 -5.21 -3.60
C THR A 86 5.35 -5.65 -3.21
N GLY A 87 6.38 -5.05 -3.83
CA GLY A 87 7.77 -5.31 -3.46
C GLY A 87 8.09 -4.87 -2.03
N TYR A 88 7.65 -3.67 -1.65
CA TYR A 88 7.86 -3.13 -0.30
C TYR A 88 7.21 -4.00 0.79
N LEU A 89 5.93 -4.35 0.61
CA LEU A 89 5.20 -5.20 1.54
C LEU A 89 5.77 -6.63 1.57
N GLY A 90 6.21 -7.18 0.43
CA GLY A 90 6.92 -8.45 0.37
C GLY A 90 8.21 -8.44 1.21
N GLY A 91 8.95 -7.34 1.17
CA GLY A 91 10.11 -7.11 2.05
C GLY A 91 9.71 -7.14 3.53
N ALA A 92 8.66 -6.43 3.92
CA ALA A 92 8.16 -6.43 5.29
C ALA A 92 7.73 -7.82 5.78
N ILE A 93 7.03 -8.59 4.93
CA ILE A 93 6.67 -9.98 5.22
C ILE A 93 7.94 -10.81 5.46
N ALA A 94 8.93 -10.71 4.58
CA ALA A 94 10.19 -11.45 4.71
C ALA A 94 10.96 -11.08 5.98
N SER A 95 10.98 -9.80 6.38
CA SER A 95 11.57 -9.34 7.64
C SER A 95 10.91 -10.01 8.85
N HIS A 96 9.58 -10.03 8.89
CA HIS A 96 8.83 -10.64 9.99
C HIS A 96 8.96 -12.17 10.03
N VAL A 97 9.00 -12.83 8.88
CA VAL A 97 9.26 -14.28 8.79
C VAL A 97 10.66 -14.59 9.34
N ARG A 98 11.68 -13.82 8.95
CA ARG A 98 13.07 -14.03 9.38
C ARG A 98 13.22 -14.02 10.91
N ILE A 99 12.51 -13.13 11.60
CA ILE A 99 12.59 -12.99 13.07
C ILE A 99 11.54 -13.83 13.81
N GLY A 100 10.77 -14.66 13.11
CA GLY A 100 9.76 -15.53 13.71
C GLY A 100 8.58 -14.78 14.34
N SER A 101 8.20 -13.61 13.81
CA SER A 101 7.04 -12.86 14.31
C SER A 101 5.74 -13.66 14.16
N PRO A 102 4.70 -13.39 14.98
CA PRO A 102 3.45 -14.12 14.90
C PRO A 102 2.77 -14.01 13.52
N LEU A 103 2.34 -15.15 12.98
CA LEU A 103 1.89 -15.28 11.60
C LEU A 103 0.71 -14.35 11.26
N PHE A 104 -0.37 -14.40 12.04
CA PHE A 104 -1.61 -13.71 11.69
C PHE A 104 -1.57 -12.19 11.90
N SER A 105 -0.67 -11.69 12.73
CA SER A 105 -0.62 -10.27 13.11
C SER A 105 0.49 -9.48 12.42
N HIS A 106 1.68 -10.06 12.25
CA HIS A 106 2.83 -9.33 11.69
C HIS A 106 3.17 -9.80 10.28
N VAL A 107 3.22 -11.12 10.08
CA VAL A 107 3.59 -11.70 8.79
C VAL A 107 2.48 -11.51 7.76
N LEU A 108 1.25 -11.93 8.06
CA LEU A 108 0.13 -11.83 7.11
C LEU A 108 -0.43 -10.41 6.97
N PHE A 109 -0.04 -9.48 7.84
CA PHE A 109 -0.49 -8.09 7.74
C PHE A 109 -0.09 -7.43 6.42
N GLY A 110 1.15 -7.66 5.97
CA GLY A 110 1.59 -7.21 4.65
C GLY A 110 0.78 -7.81 3.50
N LEU A 111 0.36 -9.07 3.62
CA LEU A 111 -0.51 -9.72 2.64
C LEU A 111 -1.91 -9.08 2.62
N TYR A 112 -2.51 -8.82 3.78
CA TYR A 112 -3.82 -8.15 3.85
C TYR A 112 -3.78 -6.78 3.19
N LEU A 113 -2.74 -5.99 3.45
CA LEU A 113 -2.55 -4.71 2.79
C LEU A 113 -2.35 -4.87 1.28
N GLY A 114 -1.54 -5.83 0.84
CA GLY A 114 -1.34 -6.12 -0.58
C GLY A 114 -2.65 -6.47 -1.30
N LEU A 115 -3.50 -7.29 -0.67
CA LEU A 115 -4.83 -7.61 -1.18
C LEU A 115 -5.73 -6.38 -1.26
N MET A 116 -5.66 -5.47 -0.28
CA MET A 116 -6.42 -4.23 -0.31
C MET A 116 -5.91 -3.22 -1.35
N VAL A 117 -4.59 -3.14 -1.57
CA VAL A 117 -3.96 -2.33 -2.64
C VAL A 117 -4.47 -2.81 -4.00
N TRP A 118 -4.31 -4.11 -4.31
CA TRP A 118 -4.70 -4.64 -5.60
C TRP A 118 -6.21 -4.73 -5.77
N GLY A 119 -6.93 -5.17 -4.74
CA GLY A 119 -8.39 -5.25 -4.74
C GLY A 119 -9.05 -3.88 -4.90
N GLY A 120 -8.56 -2.87 -4.19
CA GLY A 120 -9.03 -1.49 -4.30
C GLY A 120 -8.82 -0.93 -5.71
N LEU A 121 -7.63 -1.17 -6.28
CA LEU A 121 -7.29 -0.75 -7.64
C LEU A 121 -8.12 -1.50 -8.69
N TRP A 122 -8.20 -2.82 -8.61
CA TRP A 122 -8.99 -3.66 -9.52
C TRP A 122 -10.47 -3.29 -9.49
N LEU A 123 -11.03 -2.97 -8.32
CA LEU A 123 -12.43 -2.54 -8.22
C LEU A 123 -12.71 -1.14 -8.80
N ARG A 124 -11.74 -0.22 -8.76
CA ARG A 124 -11.92 1.16 -9.26
C ARG A 124 -11.45 1.38 -10.70
N ASP A 125 -10.59 0.53 -11.25
CA ASP A 125 -10.05 0.67 -12.60
C ASP A 125 -10.62 -0.38 -13.57
N ARG A 126 -11.50 0.07 -14.47
CA ARG A 126 -12.09 -0.77 -15.53
C ARG A 126 -11.05 -1.35 -16.48
N ARG A 127 -9.98 -0.62 -16.79
CA ARG A 127 -8.92 -1.07 -17.70
C ARG A 127 -8.13 -2.20 -17.08
N LEU A 128 -7.81 -2.08 -15.79
CA LEU A 128 -7.12 -3.15 -15.07
C LEU A 128 -7.98 -4.43 -14.99
N ARG A 129 -9.29 -4.31 -14.75
CA ARG A 129 -10.20 -5.47 -14.79
C ARG A 129 -10.25 -6.16 -16.14
N ALA A 130 -10.17 -5.39 -17.23
CA ALA A 130 -10.16 -5.94 -18.58
C ALA A 130 -8.85 -6.71 -18.86
N LEU A 131 -7.72 -6.26 -18.31
CA LEU A 131 -6.42 -6.92 -18.43
C LEU A 131 -6.29 -8.17 -17.54
N LEU A 132 -6.87 -8.12 -16.34
CA LEU A 132 -6.84 -9.20 -15.35
C LEU A 132 -8.26 -9.65 -14.99
N PRO A 133 -8.96 -10.36 -15.90
CA PRO A 133 -10.28 -10.88 -15.62
C PRO A 133 -10.18 -12.05 -14.64
N LEU A 134 -10.78 -11.89 -13.46
CA LEU A 134 -11.03 -13.00 -12.53
C LEU A 134 -12.25 -13.76 -13.07
N ARG A 135 -12.07 -15.04 -13.39
CA ARG A 135 -13.13 -15.94 -13.89
C ARG A 135 -13.63 -16.84 -12.78
#